data_AF-A0A974S0Z2-F1
#
_entry.id   AF-A0A974S0Z2-F1
#
_cell.length_a   1.000
_cell.length_b   1.000
_cell.length_c   1.000
_cell.angle_alpha   90.00
_cell.angle_beta   90.00
_cell.angle_gamma   90.00
#
_symmetry.space_group_name_H-M   'P 1'
#
loop_
_entity.id
_entity.type
_entity.pdbx_description
1 polymer ?
#
loop_
_entity_poly.entity_id
_entity_poly.type
_entity_poly.pdbx_seq_one_letter_code
_entity_poly.pdbx_strand_id
1 'polypeptide(L)' 'MKTIRLSFEKKIVVHARIQIDDHQVFLFANGHAPVRVINRTNNNQEDIMNQAIKLFEQENKLTLQKPEMNNDR' A
#
# COMPACT_ATOMS: atom_id res chain seq x y z
N MET A 1 -8.21 29.45 -32.38
CA MET A 1 -7.43 28.72 -31.35
C MET A 1 -8.40 28.22 -30.29
N LYS A 2 -8.38 26.92 -29.95
CA LYS A 2 -9.19 26.37 -28.85
C LYS A 2 -8.25 25.93 -27.73
N THR A 3 -8.54 26.36 -26.51
CA THR A 3 -7.80 25.96 -25.31
C THR A 3 -8.42 24.67 -24.79
N ILE A 4 -7.60 23.62 -24.65
CA ILE A 4 -8.01 22.34 -24.07
C ILE A 4 -7.41 22.27 -22.67
N ARG A 5 -8.25 22.05 -21.65
CA ARG A 5 -7.75 21.75 -20.30
C ARG A 5 -7.35 20.28 -20.25
N LEU A 6 -6.08 20.04 -19.90
CA LEU A 6 -5.55 18.71 -19.64
C LEU A 6 -5.42 18.52 -18.13
N SER A 7 -6.02 17.46 -17.59
CA SER A 7 -5.79 17.00 -16.21
C SER A 7 -4.89 15.78 -16.25
N PHE A 8 -3.79 15.82 -15.50
CA PHE A 8 -2.88 14.69 -15.36
C PHE A 8 -3.03 14.09 -13.97
N GLU A 9 -3.26 12.79 -13.91
CA GLU A 9 -3.23 12.02 -12.67
C GLU A 9 -1.79 11.53 -12.45
N LYS A 10 -1.13 12.01 -11.40
CA LYS A 10 0.26 11.64 -11.10
C LYS A 10 0.28 10.35 -10.29
N LYS A 11 0.73 9.25 -10.90
CA LYS A 11 1.06 8.01 -10.16
C LYS A 11 2.39 8.21 -9.43
N ILE A 12 2.41 7.98 -8.11
CA ILE A 12 3.61 8.05 -7.29
C ILE A 12 3.99 6.63 -6.91
N VAL A 13 5.23 6.22 -7.22
CA VAL A 13 5.79 4.95 -6.77
C VAL A 13 6.62 5.22 -5.53
N VAL A 14 6.31 4.54 -4.43
CA VAL A 14 7.05 4.65 -3.17
C VAL A 14 7.64 3.31 -2.78
N HIS A 15 8.87 3.33 -2.28
CA HIS A 15 9.46 2.17 -1.65
C HIS A 15 8.78 1.95 -0.29
N ALA A 16 7.94 0.93 -0.21
CA ALA A 16 7.27 0.52 1.01
C ALA A 16 7.97 -0.71 1.62
N ARG A 17 8.10 -0.72 2.95
CA ARG A 17 8.58 -1.86 3.75
C ARG A 17 7.43 -2.36 4.61
N ILE A 18 7.16 -3.66 4.53
CA ILE A 18 6.23 -4.36 5.43
C ILE A 18 7.06 -5.10 6.47
N GLN A 19 6.72 -4.92 7.74
CA GLN A 19 7.28 -5.67 8.87
C GLN A 19 6.16 -6.46 9.54
N ILE A 20 6.36 -7.76 9.70
CA ILE A 20 5.38 -8.68 10.27
C ILE A 20 5.96 -9.20 11.58
N ASP A 21 5.13 -9.18 12.61
CA ASP A 21 5.38 -9.68 13.96
C ASP A 21 4.18 -10.58 14.35
N ASP A 22 4.33 -11.41 15.38
CA ASP A 22 3.38 -12.47 15.75
C ASP A 22 1.95 -11.93 15.97
N HIS A 23 1.83 -10.66 16.35
CA HIS A 23 0.58 -10.02 16.72
C HIS A 23 0.22 -8.79 15.86
N GLN A 24 1.08 -8.39 14.91
CA GLN A 24 0.92 -7.12 14.23
C GLN A 24 1.68 -7.04 12.90
N VAL A 25 1.14 -6.24 11.99
CA VAL A 25 1.79 -5.88 10.72
C VAL A 25 1.94 -4.38 10.67
N PHE A 26 3.15 -3.93 10.35
CA PHE A 26 3.48 -2.54 10.10
C PHE A 26 3.80 -2.33 8.63
N LEU A 27 3.33 -1.21 8.08
CA LEU A 27 3.67 -0.78 6.73
C LEU A 27 4.25 0.64 6.79
N PHE A 28 5.47 0.76 6.30
CA PHE A 28 6.24 2.01 6.22
C PHE A 28 6.46 2.36 4.76
N ALA A 29 6.37 3.63 4.38
CA ALA A 29 6.95 4.11 3.13
C ALA A 29 7.58 5.49 3.35
N ASN A 30 8.65 5.79 2.62
CA ASN A 30 9.36 7.05 2.78
C ASN A 30 8.45 8.25 2.46
N GLY A 31 8.43 9.23 3.36
CA GLY A 31 7.60 10.43 3.21
C GLY A 31 6.13 10.28 3.61
N HIS A 32 5.76 9.15 4.21
CA HIS A 32 4.37 8.82 4.56
C HIS A 32 4.21 8.40 6.02
N ALA A 33 3.01 8.60 6.55
CA ALA A 33 2.68 8.15 7.90
C ALA A 33 2.59 6.61 7.92
N PRO A 34 3.30 5.92 8.83
CA PRO A 34 3.23 4.47 8.93
C PRO A 34 1.88 4.02 9.47
N VAL A 35 1.45 2.82 9.07
CA VAL A 35 0.22 2.21 9.59
C VAL A 35 0.51 0.89 10.28
N ARG A 36 -0.38 0.52 11.22
CA ARG A 36 -0.32 -0.72 11.99
C ARG A 36 -1.67 -1.44 11.93
N VAL A 37 -1.63 -2.74 11.63
CA VAL A 37 -2.79 -3.64 11.73
C VAL A 37 -2.50 -4.73 12.75
N ILE A 38 -3.44 -5.00 13.65
CA ILE A 38 -3.30 -6.04 14.67
C ILE A 38 -3.70 -7.38 14.05
N ASN A 39 -2.79 -8.35 14.08
CA ASN A 39 -3.08 -9.74 13.74
C ASN A 39 -3.88 -10.35 14.89
N ARG A 40 -5.19 -10.54 14.68
CA ARG A 40 -6.01 -11.33 15.59
C ARG A 40 -5.87 -12.79 15.21
N THR A 41 -5.67 -13.64 16.21
CA THR A 41 -5.56 -15.09 16.11
C THR A 41 -6.66 -15.63 15.18
N ASN A 42 -6.25 -16.16 14.02
CA ASN A 42 -7.03 -16.77 12.91
C ASN A 42 -7.08 -16.00 11.58
N ASN A 43 -6.46 -14.82 11.45
CA ASN A 43 -6.38 -14.19 10.14
C ASN A 43 -5.23 -14.78 9.29
N ASN A 44 -5.50 -15.06 8.02
CA ASN A 44 -4.45 -15.40 7.05
C ASN A 44 -3.48 -14.20 6.91
N GLN A 45 -2.18 -14.48 6.83
CA GLN A 45 -1.14 -13.47 6.69
C GLN A 45 -1.37 -12.58 5.46
N GLU A 46 -1.87 -13.16 4.37
CA GLU A 46 -2.20 -12.43 3.15
C GLU A 46 -3.34 -11.40 3.36
N ASP A 47 -4.36 -11.77 4.13
CA ASP A 47 -5.49 -10.87 4.43
C ASP A 47 -5.04 -9.67 5.26
N ILE A 48 -4.16 -9.90 6.23
CA ILE A 48 -3.64 -8.81 7.09
C ILE A 48 -2.72 -7.90 6.29
N MET A 49 -1.91 -8.45 5.39
CA MET A 49 -1.10 -7.63 4.48
C MET A 49 -1.98 -6.76 3.58
N ASN A 50 -3.05 -7.32 3.00
CA ASN A 50 -4.01 -6.56 2.20
C ASN A 50 -4.73 -5.48 3.01
N GLN A 51 -5.07 -5.75 4.28
CA GLN A 51 -5.62 -4.74 5.18
C GLN A 51 -4.64 -3.61 5.47
N ALA A 52 -3.36 -3.93 5.73
CA ALA A 52 -2.33 -2.93 5.98
C ALA A 52 -2.09 -2.03 4.76
N ILE A 53 -2.05 -2.61 3.56
CA ILE A 53 -1.95 -1.86 2.29
C ILE A 53 -3.13 -0.90 2.14
N LYS A 54 -4.37 -1.41 2.30
CA LYS A 54 -5.58 -0.61 2.15
C LYS A 54 -5.63 0.54 3.16
N LEU A 55 -5.29 0.27 4.41
CA LEU A 55 -5.24 1.30 5.46
C LEU A 55 -4.19 2.36 5.12
N PHE A 56 -3.01 1.95 4.65
CA PHE A 56 -1.95 2.88 4.26
C PHE A 56 -2.36 3.80 3.10
N GLU A 57 -2.99 3.24 2.07
CA GLU A 57 -3.51 3.98 0.92
C GLU A 57 -4.56 5.02 1.33
N GLN A 58 -5.45 4.65 2.26
CA GLN A 58 -6.49 5.54 2.79
C GLN A 58 -5.90 6.69 3.61
N GLU A 59 -5.02 6.39 4.56
CA GLU A 59 -4.41 7.40 5.45
C GLU A 59 -3.51 8.36 4.67
N ASN A 60 -2.77 7.86 3.68
CA ASN A 60 -1.83 8.66 2.90
C ASN A 60 -2.39 9.19 1.58
N LYS A 61 -3.67 8.92 1.27
CA LYS A 61 -4.36 9.34 0.03
C LYS A 61 -3.56 9.01 -1.23
N LEU A 62 -3.07 7.78 -1.32
CA LEU A 62 -2.25 7.28 -2.42
C LEU A 62 -2.65 5.87 -2.81
N THR A 63 -2.11 5.38 -3.92
CA THR A 63 -2.23 3.98 -4.33
C THR A 63 -0.85 3.35 -4.39
N LEU A 64 -0.67 2.21 -3.74
CA LEU A 64 0.55 1.42 -3.83
C LEU A 64 0.47 0.54 -5.08
N GLN A 65 1.50 0.62 -5.92
CA GLN A 65 1.66 -0.38 -6.98
C GLN A 65 2.05 -1.70 -6.33
N LYS A 66 1.16 -2.69 -6.43
CA LYS A 66 1.50 -4.08 -6.11
C LYS A 66 2.50 -4.57 -7.15
N PRO A 67 3.57 -5.29 -6.77
CA PRO A 67 4.45 -5.90 -7.75
C PRO A 67 3.61 -6.82 -8.66
N GLU A 68 3.80 -6.70 -9.97
CA GLU A 68 3.30 -7.72 -10.90
C GLU A 68 3.94 -9.05 -10.48
N MET A 69 3.13 -9.99 -10.01
CA MET A 69 3.58 -11.38 -9.90
C MET A 69 3.79 -11.88 -11.32
N ASN A 70 4.99 -11.66 -11.87
CA ASN A 70 5.42 -12.36 -13.07
C ASN A 70 5.50 -13.84 -12.70
N ASN A 71 4.46 -14.58 -13.04
CA ASN A 71 4.51 -16.03 -13.18
C ASN A 71 5.31 -16.35 -14.46
N ASP A 72 6.59 -15.97 -14.49
CA ASP A 72 7.52 -16.52 -15.47
C ASP A 72 7.93 -17.90 -14.95
N ARG A 73 7.18 -18.90 -15.41
CA ARG A 73 7.55 -20.31 -15.42
C ARG A 73 8.06 -20.69 -16.80
#